data_AF-A0A495XIJ5-F1
#
_entry.id   AF-A0A495XIJ5-F1
#
_cell.length_a   1.000
_cell.length_b   1.000
_cell.length_c   1.000
_cell.angle_alpha   90.00
_cell.angle_beta   90.00
_cell.angle_gamma   90.00
#
_symmetry.space_group_name_H-M   'P 1'
#
loop_
_entity.id
_entity.type
_entity.pdbx_description
1 polymer ?
#
loop_
_entity_poly.entity_id
_entity_poly.type
_entity_poly.pdbx_seq_one_letter_code
_entity_poly.pdbx_strand_id
1 'polypeptide(L)'
;MPGDQTETEDRTTAADAQARDVAQLSDYARAHAEALEVLRGRPDMSDLVVRSMVPGWLATRYLWSMEASGAVMLLAGVLSWLANPGPWFLHAVDLLLLVLGGATMVRVWHEVRHRRAEAMRLREHGPDECDTLVDSGVVFHARPWWRRLLGLLFDLAVVALPVVVAVRAWTVGDPGQKLFSVLAVACVLLGSALMVHWARTGWQWRRAFLWEFDLDLPPVRQEWQVLLR
;
A
#
# COMPACT_ATOMS: atom_id res chain seq x y z
N MET A 1 -44.65 -43.70 19.51
CA MET A 1 -44.31 -42.37 18.97
C MET A 1 -42.81 -42.16 19.16
N PRO A 2 -41.98 -42.28 18.11
CA PRO A 2 -40.56 -42.00 18.18
C PRO A 2 -40.37 -40.53 17.80
N GLY A 3 -40.48 -39.66 18.80
CA GLY A 3 -40.02 -38.28 18.69
C GLY A 3 -38.89 -38.10 19.69
N ASP A 4 -37.96 -37.19 19.36
CA ASP A 4 -37.11 -36.51 20.33
C ASP A 4 -35.70 -37.06 20.62
N GLN A 5 -35.08 -37.80 19.67
CA GLN A 5 -33.63 -38.07 19.73
C GLN A 5 -32.81 -37.30 18.70
N THR A 6 -33.39 -36.93 17.56
CA THR A 6 -32.71 -36.13 16.53
C THR A 6 -32.54 -34.66 16.92
N GLU A 7 -33.43 -34.11 17.74
CA GLU A 7 -33.38 -32.69 18.14
C GLU A 7 -32.33 -32.41 19.23
N THR A 8 -31.97 -33.42 20.02
CA THR A 8 -30.89 -33.34 21.00
C THR A 8 -29.52 -33.49 20.34
N GLU A 9 -29.36 -34.41 19.38
CA GLU A 9 -28.11 -34.59 18.63
C GLU A 9 -27.67 -33.31 17.87
N ASP A 10 -28.62 -32.63 17.20
CA ASP A 10 -28.36 -31.39 16.44
C ASP A 10 -27.99 -30.18 17.32
N ARG A 11 -28.46 -30.14 18.58
CA ARG A 11 -28.10 -29.05 19.51
C ARG A 11 -26.71 -29.22 20.11
N THR A 12 -26.24 -30.46 20.27
CA THR A 12 -24.89 -30.75 20.78
C THR A 12 -23.82 -30.40 19.73
N THR A 13 -24.07 -30.72 18.45
CA THR A 13 -23.15 -30.38 17.35
C THR A 13 -23.06 -28.88 17.10
N ALA A 14 -24.15 -28.13 17.23
CA ALA A 14 -24.15 -26.67 17.11
C ALA A 14 -23.38 -25.98 18.25
N ALA A 15 -23.56 -26.44 19.50
CA ALA A 15 -22.84 -25.91 20.66
C ALA A 15 -21.33 -26.20 20.60
N ASP A 16 -20.95 -27.41 20.16
CA ASP A 16 -19.55 -27.79 19.97
C ASP A 16 -18.89 -27.01 18.82
N ALA A 17 -19.64 -26.72 17.74
CA ALA A 17 -19.17 -25.86 16.66
C ALA A 17 -18.93 -24.42 17.14
N GLN A 18 -19.89 -23.85 17.88
CA GLN A 18 -19.76 -22.51 18.43
C GLN A 18 -18.61 -22.39 19.45
N ALA A 19 -18.40 -23.40 20.30
CA ALA A 19 -17.28 -23.44 21.23
C ALA A 19 -15.93 -23.51 20.50
N ARG A 20 -15.85 -24.27 19.40
CA ARG A 20 -14.65 -24.34 18.55
C ARG A 20 -14.36 -23.00 17.86
N ASP A 21 -15.39 -22.32 17.36
CA ASP A 21 -15.24 -21.01 16.72
C ASP A 21 -14.74 -19.94 17.70
N VAL A 22 -15.29 -19.92 18.92
CA VAL A 22 -14.84 -18.99 19.98
C VAL A 22 -13.40 -19.30 20.39
N ALA A 23 -13.03 -20.58 20.54
CA ALA A 23 -11.66 -20.98 20.85
C ALA A 23 -10.68 -20.54 19.73
N GLN A 24 -11.03 -20.78 18.46
CA GLN A 24 -10.22 -20.36 17.32
C GLN A 24 -10.03 -18.84 17.25
N LEU A 25 -11.10 -18.06 17.49
CA LEU A 25 -11.00 -16.60 17.55
C LEU A 25 -10.10 -16.12 18.69
N SER A 26 -10.16 -16.79 19.85
CA SER A 26 -9.32 -16.46 21.00
C SER A 26 -7.84 -16.77 20.76
N ASP A 27 -7.55 -17.89 20.10
CA ASP A 27 -6.19 -18.30 19.74
C ASP A 27 -5.60 -17.38 18.65
N TYR A 28 -6.41 -17.02 17.65
CA TYR A 28 -6.02 -16.03 16.64
C TYR A 28 -5.69 -14.68 17.28
N ALA A 29 -6.55 -14.17 18.16
CA ALA A 29 -6.35 -12.88 18.82
C ALA A 29 -5.07 -12.88 19.69
N ARG A 30 -4.80 -13.98 20.39
CA ARG A 30 -3.58 -14.16 21.19
C ARG A 30 -2.33 -14.19 20.30
N ALA A 31 -2.31 -15.06 19.29
CA ALA A 31 -1.19 -15.17 18.36
C ALA A 31 -0.90 -13.82 17.65
N HIS A 32 -1.96 -13.10 17.26
CA HIS A 32 -1.83 -11.79 16.65
C HIS A 32 -1.25 -10.75 17.62
N ALA A 33 -1.66 -10.75 18.89
CA ALA A 33 -1.14 -9.83 19.91
C ALA A 33 0.35 -10.07 20.19
N GLU A 34 0.75 -11.33 20.34
CA GLU A 34 2.15 -11.71 20.55
C GLU A 34 3.04 -11.35 19.36
N ALA A 35 2.58 -11.63 18.13
CA ALA A 35 3.31 -11.25 16.93
C ALA A 35 3.50 -9.74 16.84
N LEU A 36 2.49 -8.99 17.24
CA LEU A 36 2.53 -7.54 17.27
C LEU A 36 3.46 -6.99 18.35
N GLU A 37 3.58 -7.66 19.50
CA GLU A 37 4.54 -7.33 20.54
C GLU A 37 5.99 -7.55 20.05
N VAL A 38 6.27 -8.70 19.42
CA VAL A 38 7.59 -8.97 18.81
C VAL A 38 7.91 -7.93 17.74
N LEU A 39 6.96 -7.59 16.87
CA LEU A 39 7.12 -6.56 15.85
C LEU A 39 7.48 -5.19 16.45
N ARG A 40 6.82 -4.80 17.55
CA ARG A 40 7.09 -3.52 18.25
C ARG A 40 8.43 -3.51 18.98
N GLY A 41 8.92 -4.68 19.41
CA GLY A 41 10.21 -4.83 20.07
C GLY A 41 11.42 -4.81 19.13
N ARG A 42 11.20 -4.75 17.81
CA ARG A 42 12.29 -4.74 16.82
C ARG A 42 13.17 -3.50 16.95
N PRO A 43 14.49 -3.63 16.76
CA PRO A 43 15.40 -2.49 16.80
C PRO A 43 15.07 -1.51 15.66
N ASP A 44 14.94 -0.22 16.00
CA ASP A 44 14.79 0.83 15.01
C ASP A 44 16.16 1.18 14.43
N MET A 45 16.31 0.93 13.14
CA MET A 45 17.55 1.17 12.39
C MET A 45 17.52 2.49 11.63
N SER A 46 16.51 3.35 11.84
CA SER A 46 16.33 4.62 11.12
C SER A 46 17.56 5.52 11.16
N ASP A 47 18.25 5.56 12.29
CA ASP A 47 19.38 6.47 12.53
C ASP A 47 20.69 5.94 11.91
N LEU A 48 20.77 4.62 11.68
CA LEU A 48 21.91 3.96 11.04
C LEU A 48 21.85 3.99 9.51
N VAL A 49 20.71 4.40 8.93
CA VAL A 49 20.50 4.53 7.47
C VAL A 49 21.52 5.47 6.81
N VAL A 50 22.04 6.46 7.55
CA VAL A 50 23.03 7.43 7.04
C VAL A 50 24.35 6.73 6.66
N ARG A 51 24.65 5.56 7.23
CA ARG A 51 25.85 4.76 6.94
C ARG A 51 25.56 3.50 6.11
N SER A 52 24.35 3.35 5.56
CA SER A 52 23.93 2.07 4.97
C SER A 52 24.81 1.64 3.79
N MET A 53 25.39 0.44 3.88
CA MET A 53 26.11 -0.22 2.78
C MET A 53 25.18 -0.93 1.78
N VAL A 54 23.87 -0.68 1.85
CA VAL A 54 22.88 -1.32 0.98
C VAL A 54 23.03 -0.74 -0.43
N PRO A 55 23.16 -1.58 -1.47
CA PRO A 55 23.29 -1.11 -2.85
C PRO A 55 22.12 -0.20 -3.23
N GLY A 56 22.42 1.03 -3.67
CA GLY A 56 21.41 2.03 -3.97
C GLY A 56 20.37 1.57 -4.99
N TRP A 57 20.78 0.73 -5.94
CA TRP A 57 19.90 0.18 -6.98
C TRP A 57 18.77 -0.70 -6.40
N LEU A 58 19.02 -1.41 -5.30
CA LEU A 58 18.03 -2.33 -4.73
C LEU A 58 16.92 -1.56 -4.00
N ALA A 59 17.26 -0.43 -3.39
CA ALA A 59 16.30 0.48 -2.78
C ALA A 59 15.43 1.23 -3.82
N THR A 60 15.99 1.60 -4.98
CA THR A 60 15.34 2.51 -5.94
C THR A 60 14.69 1.82 -7.15
N ARG A 61 15.19 0.66 -7.60
CA ARG A 61 14.72 -0.01 -8.82
C ARG A 61 13.20 -0.25 -8.82
N TYR A 62 12.65 -0.66 -7.68
CA TYR A 62 11.22 -0.95 -7.51
C TYR A 62 10.39 0.29 -7.09
N LEU A 63 10.98 1.49 -7.13
CA LEU A 63 10.30 2.76 -6.86
C LEU A 63 10.17 3.65 -8.10
N TRP A 64 10.87 3.31 -9.19
CA TRP A 64 10.87 4.12 -10.40
C TRP A 64 9.44 4.39 -10.93
N SER A 65 8.55 3.40 -10.90
CA SER A 65 7.15 3.61 -11.31
C SER A 65 6.41 4.60 -10.42
N MET A 66 6.70 4.61 -9.12
CA MET A 66 6.11 5.55 -8.17
C MET A 66 6.65 6.97 -8.36
N GLU A 67 7.96 7.10 -8.58
CA GLU A 67 8.60 8.36 -8.93
C GLU A 67 8.06 8.91 -10.26
N ALA A 68 8.03 8.09 -11.30
CA ALA A 68 7.47 8.46 -12.60
C ALA A 68 6.00 8.87 -12.47
N SER A 69 5.21 8.15 -11.66
CA SER A 69 3.82 8.53 -11.38
C SER A 69 3.71 9.93 -10.76
N GLY A 70 4.50 10.21 -9.72
CA GLY A 70 4.51 11.53 -9.08
C GLY A 70 4.91 12.64 -10.06
N ALA A 71 5.94 12.40 -10.88
CA ALA A 71 6.43 13.38 -11.86
C ALA A 71 5.38 13.67 -12.94
N VAL A 72 4.72 12.62 -13.44
CA VAL A 72 3.66 12.74 -14.44
C VAL A 72 2.43 13.44 -13.85
N MET A 73 2.08 13.21 -12.58
CA MET A 73 1.00 13.95 -11.91
C MET A 73 1.31 15.42 -11.71
N LEU A 74 2.55 15.77 -11.36
CA LEU A 74 3.00 17.17 -11.29
C LEU A 74 2.89 17.83 -12.67
N LEU A 75 3.36 17.14 -13.72
CA LEU A 75 3.24 17.61 -15.10
C LEU A 75 1.77 17.80 -15.50
N ALA A 76 0.88 16.88 -15.12
CA ALA A 76 -0.56 17.01 -15.34
C ALA A 76 -1.13 18.29 -14.70
N GLY A 77 -0.72 18.61 -13.47
CA GLY A 77 -1.13 19.83 -12.78
C GLY A 77 -0.68 21.10 -13.51
N VAL A 78 0.57 21.13 -14.00
CA VAL A 78 1.10 22.26 -14.78
C VAL A 78 0.37 22.41 -16.12
N LEU A 79 0.16 21.31 -16.85
CA LEU A 79 -0.56 21.32 -18.11
C LEU A 79 -2.02 21.75 -17.94
N SER A 80 -2.67 21.29 -16.87
CA SER A 80 -4.06 21.65 -16.53
C SER A 80 -4.19 23.15 -16.16
N TRP A 81 -3.19 23.70 -15.47
CA TRP A 81 -3.10 25.14 -15.22
C TRP A 81 -2.96 25.91 -16.53
N LEU A 82 -2.03 25.54 -17.41
CA LEU A 82 -1.82 26.23 -18.70
C LEU A 82 -3.06 26.16 -19.60
N ALA A 83 -3.87 25.11 -19.47
CA ALA A 83 -5.17 24.98 -20.11
C ALA A 83 -6.28 25.84 -19.45
N ASN A 84 -5.99 26.57 -18.36
CA ASN A 84 -6.95 27.34 -17.58
C ASN A 84 -6.64 28.85 -17.51
N PRO A 85 -7.30 29.67 -18.32
CA PRO A 85 -7.35 31.12 -18.08
C PRO A 85 -8.52 31.54 -17.14
N GLY A 86 -9.29 30.58 -16.62
CA GLY A 86 -10.52 30.83 -15.88
C GLY A 86 -10.35 31.36 -14.44
N PRO A 87 -11.46 31.62 -13.73
CA PRO A 87 -11.44 32.10 -12.35
C PRO A 87 -10.80 31.10 -11.38
N TRP A 88 -10.28 31.61 -10.27
CA TRP A 88 -9.39 30.88 -9.35
C TRP A 88 -9.95 29.53 -8.85
N PHE A 89 -11.27 29.41 -8.69
CA PHE A 89 -11.91 28.19 -8.20
C PHE A 89 -11.79 27.01 -9.18
N LEU A 90 -11.55 27.26 -10.48
CA LEU A 90 -11.28 26.20 -11.46
C LEU A 90 -9.86 25.63 -11.36
N HIS A 91 -8.95 26.28 -10.61
CA HIS A 91 -7.60 25.76 -10.34
C HIS A 91 -7.57 24.76 -9.17
N ALA A 92 -8.71 24.43 -8.56
CA ALA A 92 -8.78 23.42 -7.51
C ALA A 92 -8.27 22.04 -8.01
N VAL A 93 -8.57 21.70 -9.26
CA VAL A 93 -8.06 20.47 -9.92
C VAL A 93 -6.55 20.53 -10.12
N ASP A 94 -6.03 21.68 -10.55
CA ASP A 94 -4.60 21.89 -10.79
C ASP A 94 -3.82 21.74 -9.48
N LEU A 95 -4.30 22.40 -8.41
CA LEU A 95 -3.74 22.30 -7.07
C LEU A 95 -3.79 20.86 -6.54
N LEU A 96 -4.92 20.16 -6.75
CA LEU A 96 -5.06 18.77 -6.32
C LEU A 96 -4.04 17.86 -7.01
N LEU A 97 -3.84 18.00 -8.32
CA LEU A 97 -2.84 17.23 -9.06
C LEU A 97 -1.41 17.52 -8.58
N LEU A 98 -1.09 18.79 -8.31
CA LEU A 98 0.21 19.17 -7.77
C LEU A 98 0.45 18.60 -6.36
N VAL A 99 -0.56 18.68 -5.48
CA VAL A 99 -0.50 18.10 -4.13
C VAL A 99 -0.34 16.58 -4.20
N LEU A 100 -1.06 15.92 -5.10
CA LEU A 100 -1.00 14.47 -5.27
C LEU A 100 0.36 14.00 -5.78
N GLY A 101 0.89 14.68 -6.80
CA GLY A 101 2.23 14.42 -7.33
C GLY A 101 3.32 14.68 -6.29
N GLY A 102 3.23 15.80 -5.56
CA GLY A 102 4.16 16.13 -4.49
C GLY A 102 4.13 15.14 -3.32
N ALA A 103 2.93 14.74 -2.87
CA ALA A 103 2.76 13.73 -1.83
C ALA A 103 3.33 12.37 -2.26
N THR A 104 3.19 12.02 -3.54
CA THR A 104 3.78 10.80 -4.11
C THR A 104 5.30 10.84 -4.04
N MET A 105 5.93 11.97 -4.38
CA MET A 105 7.38 12.15 -4.29
C MET A 105 7.90 12.06 -2.85
N VAL A 106 7.21 12.71 -1.91
CA VAL A 106 7.53 12.61 -0.47
C VAL A 106 7.43 11.15 -0.01
N ARG A 107 6.43 10.42 -0.48
CA ARG A 107 6.26 9.00 -0.17
C ARG A 107 7.37 8.13 -0.76
N VAL A 108 7.86 8.39 -1.98
CA VAL A 108 9.04 7.71 -2.55
C VAL A 108 10.24 7.89 -1.62
N TRP A 109 10.49 9.10 -1.14
CA TRP A 109 11.59 9.38 -0.23
C TRP A 109 11.46 8.63 1.11
N HIS A 110 10.26 8.61 1.70
CA HIS A 110 9.97 7.82 2.89
C HIS A 110 10.18 6.32 2.67
N GLU A 111 9.75 5.82 1.52
CA GLU A 111 9.88 4.40 1.14
C GLU A 111 11.36 4.02 0.95
N VAL A 112 12.18 4.88 0.35
CA VAL A 112 13.64 4.67 0.27
C VAL A 112 14.25 4.56 1.67
N ARG A 113 13.88 5.47 2.58
CA ARG A 113 14.38 5.44 3.97
C ARG A 113 13.94 4.18 4.70
N HIS A 114 12.67 3.82 4.58
CA HIS A 114 12.11 2.61 5.18
C HIS A 114 12.83 1.35 4.69
N ARG A 115 12.98 1.19 3.36
CA ARG A 115 13.68 0.04 2.76
C ARG A 115 15.13 -0.05 3.19
N ARG A 116 15.83 1.07 3.34
CA ARG A 116 17.21 1.08 3.85
C ARG A 116 17.29 0.66 5.31
N ALA A 117 16.38 1.15 6.16
CA ALA A 117 16.33 0.76 7.56
C ALA A 117 16.01 -0.74 7.70
N GLU A 118 15.04 -1.24 6.93
CA GLU A 118 14.64 -2.64 6.92
C GLU A 118 15.74 -3.56 6.38
N ALA A 119 16.42 -3.17 5.29
CA ALA A 119 17.56 -3.90 4.76
C ALA A 119 18.74 -3.95 5.75
N MET A 120 19.01 -2.86 6.47
CA MET A 120 20.02 -2.85 7.54
C MET A 120 19.64 -3.79 8.68
N ARG A 121 18.37 -3.75 9.14
CA ARG A 121 17.88 -4.69 10.16
C ARG A 121 18.07 -6.14 9.71
N LEU A 122 17.62 -6.48 8.50
CA LEU A 122 17.71 -7.84 7.96
C LEU A 122 19.17 -8.31 7.85
N ARG A 123 20.09 -7.42 7.51
CA ARG A 123 21.51 -7.76 7.40
C ARG A 123 22.19 -7.94 8.76
N GLU A 124 21.88 -7.12 9.75
CA GLU A 124 22.55 -7.15 11.05
C GLU A 124 21.92 -8.16 12.01
N HIS A 125 20.60 -8.32 11.99
CA HIS A 125 19.84 -9.13 12.94
C HIS A 125 19.20 -10.37 12.30
N GLY A 126 19.27 -10.49 10.97
CA GLY A 126 18.60 -11.56 10.23
C GLY A 126 17.10 -11.33 10.05
N PRO A 127 16.45 -12.14 9.20
CA PRO A 127 14.99 -12.27 9.16
C PRO A 127 14.46 -12.98 10.41
N ASP A 128 13.24 -12.64 10.83
CA ASP A 128 12.56 -13.26 11.97
C ASP A 128 11.22 -13.94 11.56
N GLU A 129 10.55 -14.63 12.48
CA GLU A 129 9.28 -15.32 12.20
C GLU A 129 8.16 -14.37 11.73
N CYS A 130 8.18 -13.12 12.20
CA CYS A 130 7.21 -12.10 11.80
C CYS A 130 7.41 -11.69 10.34
N ASP A 131 8.64 -11.78 9.83
CA ASP A 131 8.95 -11.53 8.41
C ASP A 131 8.32 -12.57 7.49
N THR A 132 8.29 -13.83 7.94
CA THR A 132 7.59 -14.93 7.25
C THR A 132 6.08 -14.72 7.22
N LEU A 133 5.50 -14.24 8.33
CA LEU A 133 4.08 -13.89 8.38
C LEU A 133 3.74 -12.72 7.43
N VAL A 134 4.58 -11.67 7.39
CA VAL A 134 4.39 -10.56 6.45
C VAL A 134 4.51 -11.00 4.99
N ASP A 135 5.49 -11.84 4.64
CA ASP A 135 5.64 -12.36 3.27
C ASP A 135 4.47 -13.28 2.86
N SER A 136 3.86 -13.96 3.84
CA SER A 136 2.62 -14.74 3.66
C SER A 136 1.36 -13.88 3.53
N GLY A 137 1.47 -12.54 3.66
CA GLY A 137 0.36 -11.60 3.49
C GLY A 137 -0.42 -11.28 4.77
N VAL A 138 0.07 -11.71 5.94
CA VAL A 138 -0.57 -11.38 7.23
C VAL A 138 -0.41 -9.89 7.53
N VAL A 139 -1.53 -9.20 7.73
CA VAL A 139 -1.56 -7.76 8.00
C VAL A 139 -1.74 -7.51 9.49
N PHE A 140 -0.66 -7.16 10.17
CA PHE A 140 -0.66 -6.88 11.62
C PHE A 140 -1.27 -5.54 12.03
N HIS A 141 -1.49 -4.65 11.06
CA HIS A 141 -1.96 -3.30 11.35
C HIS A 141 -3.45 -3.17 11.06
N ALA A 142 -4.24 -2.99 12.12
CA ALA A 142 -5.57 -2.42 12.02
C ALA A 142 -5.44 -0.99 11.49
N ARG A 143 -5.52 -0.82 10.17
CA ARG A 143 -5.53 0.52 9.56
C ARG A 143 -6.75 1.25 10.12
N PRO A 144 -6.58 2.44 10.73
CA PRO A 144 -7.72 3.16 11.24
C PRO A 144 -8.71 3.45 10.10
N TRP A 145 -10.00 3.40 10.40
CA TRP A 145 -11.07 3.44 9.38
C TRP A 145 -10.96 4.65 8.44
N TRP A 146 -10.48 5.79 8.93
CA TRP A 146 -10.27 7.00 8.13
C TRP A 146 -9.25 6.79 7.00
N ARG A 147 -8.25 5.90 7.15
CA ARG A 147 -7.33 5.57 6.06
C ARG A 147 -8.03 4.84 4.92
N ARG A 148 -9.04 4.02 5.21
CA ARG A 148 -9.88 3.39 4.16
C ARG A 148 -10.71 4.45 3.45
N LEU A 149 -11.29 5.38 4.20
CA LEU A 149 -12.04 6.50 3.62
C LEU A 149 -11.15 7.37 2.71
N LEU A 150 -9.94 7.72 3.15
CA LEU A 150 -8.99 8.46 2.31
C LEU A 150 -8.58 7.67 1.06
N GLY A 151 -8.41 6.35 1.17
CA GLY A 151 -8.15 5.48 0.02
C GLY A 151 -9.30 5.52 -0.99
N LEU A 152 -10.54 5.39 -0.53
CA LEU A 152 -11.72 5.48 -1.39
C LEU A 152 -11.87 6.86 -2.03
N LEU A 153 -11.61 7.94 -1.28
CA LEU A 153 -11.62 9.30 -1.82
C LEU A 153 -10.52 9.51 -2.86
N PHE A 154 -9.33 8.92 -2.64
CA PHE A 154 -8.25 8.92 -3.62
C PHE A 154 -8.64 8.16 -4.87
N ASP A 155 -9.19 6.95 -4.74
CA ASP A 155 -9.65 6.15 -5.88
C ASP A 155 -10.75 6.88 -6.67
N LEU A 156 -11.70 7.51 -5.96
CA LEU A 156 -12.74 8.33 -6.56
C LEU A 156 -12.13 9.53 -7.29
N ALA A 157 -11.15 10.22 -6.70
CA ALA A 157 -10.47 11.34 -7.31
C ALA A 157 -9.70 10.92 -8.57
N VAL A 158 -9.00 9.78 -8.53
CA VAL A 158 -8.27 9.21 -9.67
C VAL A 158 -9.21 8.91 -10.84
N VAL A 159 -10.42 8.42 -10.57
CA VAL A 159 -11.43 8.15 -11.61
C VAL A 159 -12.12 9.42 -12.10
N ALA A 160 -12.40 10.36 -11.19
CA ALA A 160 -13.13 11.59 -11.52
C ALA A 160 -12.26 12.64 -12.22
N LEU A 161 -10.98 12.74 -11.87
CA LEU A 161 -10.05 13.76 -12.40
C LEU A 161 -9.94 13.74 -13.94
N PRO A 162 -9.74 12.58 -14.60
CA PRO A 162 -9.75 12.50 -16.06
C PRO A 162 -11.06 13.01 -16.68
N VAL A 163 -12.21 12.68 -16.08
CA VAL A 163 -13.53 13.09 -16.57
C VAL A 163 -13.71 14.59 -16.42
N VAL A 164 -13.35 15.17 -15.28
CA VAL A 164 -13.44 16.61 -15.04
C VAL A 164 -12.54 17.38 -16.00
N VAL A 165 -11.30 16.93 -16.21
CA VAL A 165 -10.38 17.54 -17.17
C VAL A 165 -10.89 17.40 -18.61
N ALA A 166 -11.45 16.24 -18.99
CA ALA A 166 -11.99 16.01 -20.33
C ALA A 166 -13.25 16.86 -20.61
N VAL A 167 -14.19 16.95 -19.67
CA VAL A 167 -15.37 17.82 -19.77
C VAL A 167 -14.93 19.27 -19.93
N ARG A 168 -13.94 19.70 -19.14
CA ARG A 168 -13.39 21.05 -19.22
C ARG A 168 -12.71 21.31 -20.56
N ALA A 169 -11.92 20.37 -21.07
CA ALA A 169 -11.30 20.44 -22.39
C ALA A 169 -12.31 20.67 -23.52
N TRP A 170 -13.48 20.02 -23.41
CA TRP A 170 -14.54 20.09 -24.42
C TRP A 170 -15.25 21.45 -24.45
N THR A 171 -15.24 22.18 -23.34
CA THR A 171 -15.87 23.52 -23.23
C THR A 171 -15.00 24.66 -23.77
N VAL A 172 -13.72 24.40 -24.06
CA VAL A 172 -12.76 25.42 -24.48
C VAL A 172 -12.68 25.50 -26.00
N GLY A 173 -12.72 26.72 -26.57
CA GLY A 173 -12.70 26.95 -28.02
C GLY A 173 -11.31 26.91 -28.67
N ASP A 174 -10.25 27.20 -27.91
CA ASP A 174 -8.88 27.37 -28.43
C ASP A 174 -8.14 26.02 -28.63
N PRO A 175 -7.58 25.75 -29.83
CA PRO A 175 -6.82 24.53 -30.11
C PRO A 175 -5.62 24.29 -29.19
N GLY A 176 -4.91 25.35 -28.76
CA GLY A 176 -3.76 25.23 -27.86
C GLY A 176 -4.17 24.72 -26.47
N GLN A 177 -5.23 25.30 -25.91
CA GLN A 177 -5.78 24.86 -24.62
C GLN A 177 -6.38 23.44 -24.69
N LYS A 178 -6.98 23.05 -25.82
CA LYS A 178 -7.43 21.66 -26.07
C LYS A 178 -6.26 20.68 -26.01
N LEU A 179 -5.14 20.99 -26.66
CA LEU A 179 -3.95 20.15 -26.65
C LEU A 179 -3.42 19.95 -25.21
N PHE A 180 -3.28 21.04 -24.44
CA PHE A 180 -2.83 20.94 -23.04
C PHE A 180 -3.78 20.11 -22.17
N SER A 181 -5.09 20.23 -22.38
CA SER A 181 -6.08 19.45 -21.65
C SER A 181 -5.99 17.95 -21.98
N VAL A 182 -5.82 17.58 -23.26
CA VAL A 182 -5.65 16.18 -23.67
C VAL A 182 -4.35 15.60 -23.09
N LEU A 183 -3.25 16.36 -23.11
CA LEU A 183 -1.99 15.94 -22.50
C LEU A 183 -2.12 15.77 -20.99
N ALA A 184 -2.86 16.66 -20.31
CA ALA A 184 -3.13 16.54 -18.88
C ALA A 184 -3.91 15.24 -18.57
N VAL A 185 -4.96 14.91 -19.34
CA VAL A 185 -5.70 13.64 -19.19
C VAL A 185 -4.79 12.43 -19.39
N ALA A 186 -3.97 12.44 -20.46
CA ALA A 186 -3.03 11.36 -20.73
C ALA A 186 -2.03 11.17 -19.58
N CYS A 187 -1.53 12.27 -19.00
CA CYS A 187 -0.67 12.23 -17.83
C CYS A 187 -1.38 11.63 -16.62
N VAL A 188 -2.60 12.04 -16.30
CA VAL A 188 -3.35 11.45 -15.16
C VAL A 188 -3.55 9.95 -15.33
N LEU A 189 -3.93 9.50 -16.53
CA LEU A 189 -4.09 8.06 -16.84
C LEU A 189 -2.77 7.29 -16.69
N LEU A 190 -1.68 7.83 -17.24
CA LEU A 190 -0.36 7.23 -17.14
C LEU A 190 0.13 7.16 -15.69
N GLY A 191 0.01 8.26 -14.93
CA GLY A 191 0.37 8.31 -13.52
C GLY A 191 -0.41 7.29 -12.69
N SER A 192 -1.69 7.10 -12.99
CA SER A 192 -2.55 6.11 -12.34
C SER A 192 -2.13 4.67 -12.66
N ALA A 193 -1.84 4.37 -13.93
CA ALA A 193 -1.33 3.07 -14.35
C ALA A 193 0.01 2.72 -13.67
N LEU A 194 0.89 3.71 -13.53
CA LEU A 194 2.17 3.57 -12.83
C LEU A 194 2.01 3.30 -11.32
N MET A 195 1.03 3.93 -10.66
CA MET A 195 0.67 3.63 -9.27
C MET A 195 0.19 2.18 -9.10
N VAL A 196 -0.68 1.71 -10.01
CA VAL A 196 -1.16 0.32 -10.01
C VAL A 196 -0.01 -0.65 -10.24
N HIS A 197 0.90 -0.33 -11.15
CA HIS A 197 2.11 -1.13 -11.38
C HIS A 197 2.96 -1.20 -10.11
N TRP A 198 3.23 -0.06 -9.47
CA TRP A 198 3.96 -0.01 -8.20
C TRP A 198 3.27 -0.83 -7.10
N ALA A 199 1.95 -0.78 -6.97
CA ALA A 199 1.23 -1.56 -5.96
C ALA A 199 1.43 -3.09 -6.14
N ARG A 200 1.69 -3.54 -7.37
CA ARG A 200 1.96 -4.96 -7.69
C ARG A 200 3.42 -5.36 -7.52
N THR A 201 4.35 -4.46 -7.84
CA THR A 201 5.80 -4.77 -7.86
C THR A 201 6.54 -4.27 -6.63
N GLY A 202 5.93 -3.38 -5.85
CA GLY A 202 6.54 -2.69 -4.73
C GLY A 202 6.99 -3.59 -3.59
N TRP A 203 6.56 -4.85 -3.52
CA TRP A 203 7.01 -5.84 -2.54
C TRP A 203 8.19 -6.71 -3.02
N GLN A 204 8.48 -6.70 -4.33
CA GLN A 204 9.48 -7.59 -4.93
C GLN A 204 10.91 -7.25 -4.49
N TRP A 205 11.18 -6.01 -4.07
CA TRP A 205 12.51 -5.61 -3.59
C TRP A 205 12.99 -6.46 -2.43
N ARG A 206 12.07 -6.85 -1.52
CA ARG A 206 12.41 -7.61 -0.32
C ARG A 206 12.85 -9.02 -0.66
N ARG A 207 12.13 -9.69 -1.57
CA ARG A 207 12.53 -11.01 -2.08
C ARG A 207 13.86 -10.97 -2.81
N ALA A 208 14.07 -9.93 -3.63
CA ALA A 208 15.35 -9.73 -4.32
C ALA A 208 16.49 -9.50 -3.31
N PHE A 209 16.25 -8.76 -2.23
CA PHE A 209 17.23 -8.56 -1.15
C PHE A 209 17.57 -9.87 -0.46
N LEU A 210 16.57 -10.64 -0.02
CA LEU A 210 16.79 -11.91 0.67
C LEU A 210 17.57 -12.89 -0.21
N TRP A 211 17.25 -12.97 -1.50
CA TRP A 211 17.95 -13.81 -2.46
C TRP A 211 19.41 -13.37 -2.70
N GLU A 212 19.65 -12.06 -2.86
CA GLU A 212 21.00 -11.52 -3.11
C GLU A 212 21.94 -11.73 -1.91
N PHE A 213 21.41 -11.68 -0.68
CA PHE A 213 22.17 -11.82 0.56
C PHE A 213 22.10 -13.23 1.17
N ASP A 214 21.52 -14.21 0.45
CA ASP A 214 21.37 -15.61 0.90
C ASP A 214 20.71 -15.73 2.29
N LEU A 215 19.64 -14.97 2.50
CA LEU A 215 18.89 -14.93 3.76
C LEU A 215 17.58 -15.69 3.60
N ASP A 216 17.47 -16.81 4.30
CA ASP A 216 16.24 -17.59 4.35
C ASP A 216 15.27 -17.10 5.44
N LEU A 217 13.98 -17.12 5.13
CA LEU A 217 12.94 -16.83 6.10
C LEU A 217 12.81 -18.00 7.10
N PRO A 218 12.85 -17.74 8.42
CA PRO A 218 12.70 -18.80 9.40
C PRO A 218 11.27 -19.36 9.39
N PRO A 219 11.07 -20.63 9.79
CA PRO A 219 9.74 -21.20 9.92
C PRO A 219 8.95 -20.46 11.00
N VAL A 220 7.64 -20.29 10.76
CA VAL A 220 6.73 -19.71 11.75
C VAL A 220 6.53 -20.69 12.90
N ARG A 221 6.61 -20.22 14.15
CA ARG A 221 6.29 -21.01 15.34
C ARG A 221 4.91 -21.68 15.22
N GLN A 222 4.75 -22.87 15.82
CA GLN A 222 3.49 -23.63 15.71
C GLN A 222 2.26 -22.85 16.15
N GLU A 223 2.40 -22.07 17.22
CA GLU A 223 1.33 -21.23 17.80
C GLU A 223 0.82 -20.16 16.83
N TRP A 224 1.66 -19.72 15.89
CA TRP A 224 1.33 -18.68 14.91
C TRP A 224 0.88 -19.23 13.56
N GLN A 225 0.88 -20.55 13.37
CA GLN A 225 0.34 -21.15 12.15
C GLN A 225 -1.14 -20.84 11.94
N VAL A 226 -1.87 -20.53 13.02
CA VAL A 226 -3.26 -20.05 12.94
C VAL A 226 -3.38 -18.72 12.18
N LEU A 227 -2.32 -17.90 12.14
CA LEU A 227 -2.30 -16.63 11.41
C LEU A 227 -2.11 -16.82 9.89
N LEU A 228 -1.67 -18.01 9.46
CA LEU A 228 -1.44 -18.35 8.05
C LEU A 228 -2.65 -19.00 7.37
N ARG A 229 -3.68 -19.35 8.13
CA ARG A 229 -4.92 -19.98 7.64
C ARG A 229 -5.95 -18.92 7.29
#